data_AF-A0AAN1EJB5-F1
#
_entry.id   AF-A0AAN1EJB5-F1
#
_cell.length_a   1.000
_cell.length_b   1.000
_cell.length_c   1.000
_cell.angle_alpha   90.00
_cell.angle_beta   90.00
_cell.angle_gamma   90.00
#
_symmetry.space_group_name_H-M   'P 1'
#
loop_
_entity.id
_entity.type
_entity.pdbx_description
1 polymer ?
#
loop_
_entity_poly.entity_id
_entity_poly.type
_entity_poly.pdbx_seq_one_letter_code
_entity_poly.pdbx_strand_id
1 'polypeptide(L)'
;MAFPLSVAVVAAGLVVSAPSPDGAGTLVLRVAGDCSAAAAQVVEQTGGQLLSVQPVGDSCIITVLVSGNGQRPRKVTVKVPM
;
A
#
# COMPACT_ATOMS: atom_id res chain seq x y z
N MET A 1 26.09 -5.72 65.85
CA MET A 1 25.48 -6.23 64.60
C MET A 1 24.17 -5.46 64.37
N ALA A 2 24.18 -4.48 63.48
CA ALA A 2 22.97 -3.77 63.03
C ALA A 2 23.17 -3.40 61.55
N PHE A 3 22.30 -3.94 60.71
CA PHE A 3 22.35 -3.98 59.25
C PHE A 3 22.16 -2.60 58.60
N PRO A 4 22.84 -2.27 57.49
CA PRO A 4 22.43 -1.17 56.63
C PRO A 4 21.24 -1.62 55.78
N LEU A 5 20.07 -1.01 55.99
CA LEU A 5 18.89 -1.22 55.13
C LEU A 5 19.13 -0.52 53.79
N SER A 6 19.54 -1.29 52.79
CA SER A 6 19.55 -0.89 51.39
C SER A 6 18.11 -0.72 50.88
N VAL A 7 17.68 0.51 50.64
CA VAL A 7 16.41 0.77 49.97
C VAL A 7 16.66 0.69 48.46
N ALA A 8 16.36 -0.45 47.86
CA ALA A 8 16.32 -0.60 46.41
C ALA A 8 14.94 -0.15 45.90
N VAL A 9 14.86 1.06 45.34
CA VAL A 9 13.67 1.53 44.62
C VAL A 9 13.65 0.85 43.25
N VAL A 10 12.72 -0.09 43.06
CA VAL A 10 12.42 -0.68 41.75
C VAL A 10 11.43 0.24 41.04
N ALA A 11 11.92 0.98 40.04
CA ALA A 11 11.07 1.69 39.10
C ALA A 11 10.50 0.67 38.09
N ALA A 12 9.27 0.20 38.33
CA ALA A 12 8.53 -0.58 37.35
C ALA A 12 8.12 0.33 36.18
N GLY A 13 8.89 0.29 35.09
CA GLY A 13 8.55 0.97 33.85
C GLY A 13 7.27 0.38 33.25
N LEU A 14 6.22 1.18 33.16
CA LEU A 14 5.00 0.84 32.42
C LEU A 14 5.34 0.85 30.92
N VAL A 15 5.53 -0.32 30.34
CA VAL A 15 5.60 -0.48 28.88
C VAL A 15 4.20 -0.33 28.29
N VAL A 16 3.88 0.87 27.80
CA VAL A 16 2.66 1.07 27.01
C VAL A 16 2.91 0.47 25.63
N SER A 17 2.25 -0.65 25.34
CA SER A 17 2.21 -1.18 23.98
C SER A 17 1.22 -0.32 23.19
N ALA A 18 1.73 0.65 22.43
CA ALA A 18 0.90 1.39 21.50
C ALA A 18 0.41 0.43 20.40
N PRO A 19 -0.89 0.44 20.03
CA PRO A 19 -1.33 -0.27 18.84
C PRO A 19 -0.62 0.33 17.62
N SER A 20 0.21 -0.46 16.94
CA SER A 20 0.71 -0.10 15.62
C SER A 20 -0.48 0.13 14.69
N PRO A 21 -0.60 1.27 14.02
CA PRO A 21 -1.61 1.49 12.98
C PRO A 21 -1.20 0.80 11.67
N ASP A 22 -0.70 -0.44 11.71
CA ASP A 22 -0.53 -1.29 10.53
C ASP A 22 -1.80 -2.14 10.33
N GLY A 23 -2.92 -1.43 10.35
CA GLY A 23 -4.25 -1.97 10.14
C GLY A 23 -4.98 -1.15 9.09
N ALA A 24 -4.29 -0.70 8.05
CA ALA A 24 -4.96 -0.28 6.82
C ALA A 24 -5.56 -1.54 6.19
N GLY A 25 -6.70 -1.99 6.74
CA GLY A 25 -7.53 -3.01 6.13
C GLY A 25 -7.74 -2.61 4.68
N THR A 26 -7.15 -3.38 3.76
CA THR A 26 -7.34 -3.14 2.34
C THR A 26 -8.81 -3.42 2.06
N LEU A 27 -9.61 -2.36 2.06
CA LEU A 27 -11.03 -2.39 1.74
C LEU A 27 -11.15 -2.67 0.24
N VAL A 28 -11.11 -3.95 -0.14
CA VAL A 28 -11.31 -4.38 -1.53
C VAL A 28 -12.80 -4.32 -1.83
N LEU A 29 -13.28 -3.14 -2.24
CA LEU A 29 -14.63 -3.01 -2.78
C LEU A 29 -14.63 -3.58 -4.21
N ARG A 30 -15.32 -4.71 -4.40
CA ARG A 30 -15.58 -5.29 -5.72
C ARG A 30 -16.54 -4.35 -6.47
N VAL A 31 -16.01 -3.46 -7.30
CA VAL A 31 -16.82 -2.69 -8.26
C VAL A 31 -17.20 -3.60 -9.43
N ALA A 32 -18.45 -3.47 -9.90
CA ALA A 32 -18.94 -4.12 -11.11
C ALA A 32 -18.14 -3.61 -12.33
N GLY A 33 -17.13 -4.37 -12.73
CA GLY A 33 -16.19 -4.03 -13.79
C GLY A 33 -14.87 -4.77 -13.58
N ASP A 34 -14.75 -5.96 -14.17
CA ASP A 34 -13.53 -6.77 -14.13
C ASP A 34 -12.45 -6.17 -15.06
N CYS A 35 -11.97 -4.96 -14.73
CA CYS A 35 -10.85 -4.30 -15.41
C CYS A 35 -9.50 -5.00 -15.16
N SER A 36 -9.49 -6.10 -14.41
CA SER A 36 -8.32 -6.87 -14.00
C SER A 36 -7.57 -7.47 -15.19
N ALA A 37 -8.28 -8.02 -16.17
CA ALA A 37 -7.66 -8.55 -17.39
C ALA A 37 -7.02 -7.44 -18.24
N ALA A 38 -7.74 -6.33 -18.45
CA ALA A 38 -7.23 -5.17 -19.15
C ALA A 38 -6.01 -4.55 -18.42
N ALA A 39 -6.07 -4.45 -17.10
CA ALA A 39 -4.98 -3.95 -16.27
C ALA A 39 -3.72 -4.82 -16.40
N ALA A 40 -3.87 -6.15 -16.35
CA ALA A 40 -2.75 -7.08 -16.57
C ALA A 40 -2.11 -6.85 -17.94
N GLN A 41 -2.94 -6.75 -18.99
CA GLN A 41 -2.45 -6.54 -20.35
C GLN A 41 -1.70 -5.21 -20.50
N VAL A 42 -2.19 -4.12 -19.92
CA VAL A 42 -1.53 -2.81 -19.99
C VAL A 42 -0.21 -2.82 -19.22
N VAL A 43 -0.16 -3.50 -18.07
CA VAL A 43 1.07 -3.66 -17.27
C VAL A 43 2.13 -4.45 -18.04
N GLU A 44 1.76 -5.59 -18.64
CA GLU A 44 2.67 -6.39 -19.46
C GLU A 44 3.19 -5.62 -20.68
N GLN A 45 2.31 -4.88 -21.36
CA GLN A 45 2.70 -4.07 -22.52
C GLN A 45 3.63 -2.90 -22.17
N THR A 46 3.39 -2.27 -21.01
CA THR A 46 4.17 -1.09 -20.60
C THR A 46 5.43 -1.46 -19.81
N GLY A 47 5.53 -2.70 -19.31
CA GLY A 47 6.62 -3.13 -18.44
C GLY A 47 6.70 -2.34 -17.13
N GLY A 48 5.59 -1.73 -16.72
CA GLY A 48 5.52 -0.82 -15.58
C GLY A 48 4.81 -1.41 -14.37
N GLN A 49 4.61 -0.59 -13.34
CA GLN A 49 3.86 -0.98 -12.15
C GLN A 49 2.47 -0.32 -12.13
N LEU A 50 1.44 -1.13 -11.93
CA LEU A 50 0.06 -0.66 -11.83
C LEU A 50 -0.10 0.27 -10.62
N LEU A 51 -0.59 1.48 -10.84
CA LEU A 51 -0.90 2.44 -9.77
C LEU A 51 -2.37 2.46 -9.40
N SER A 52 -3.25 2.45 -10.40
CA SER A 52 -4.68 2.60 -10.19
C SER A 52 -5.45 2.06 -11.38
N VAL A 53 -6.62 1.49 -11.10
CA VAL A 53 -7.58 1.03 -12.08
C VAL A 53 -8.94 1.57 -11.66
N GLN A 54 -9.60 2.23 -12.59
CA GLN A 54 -10.89 2.87 -12.35
C GLN A 54 -11.84 2.51 -13.50
N PRO A 55 -12.92 1.75 -13.24
CA PRO A 55 -13.99 1.56 -14.20
C PRO A 55 -14.81 2.86 -14.32
N VAL A 56 -15.06 3.29 -15.56
CA VAL A 56 -15.80 4.51 -15.91
C VAL A 56 -16.75 4.17 -17.06
N GLY A 57 -18.02 3.88 -16.73
CA GLY A 57 -19.00 3.38 -17.70
C GLY A 57 -18.51 2.06 -18.32
N ASP A 58 -18.52 1.97 -19.65
CA ASP A 58 -18.03 0.83 -20.44
C ASP A 58 -16.52 0.90 -20.74
N SER A 59 -15.73 1.53 -19.87
CA SER A 59 -14.28 1.65 -20.07
C SER A 59 -13.50 1.57 -18.78
N CYS A 60 -12.28 1.06 -18.86
CA CYS A 60 -11.33 1.01 -17.77
C CYS A 60 -10.24 2.06 -17.97
N ILE A 61 -10.10 2.98 -17.03
CA ILE A 61 -8.98 3.90 -16.94
C ILE A 61 -7.91 3.23 -16.07
N ILE A 62 -6.80 2.88 -16.70
CA ILE A 62 -5.68 2.18 -16.09
C ILE A 62 -4.50 3.13 -16.05
N THR A 63 -3.85 3.28 -14.89
CA THR A 63 -2.66 4.10 -14.74
C THR A 63 -1.48 3.25 -14.30
N VAL A 64 -0.38 3.34 -15.04
CA VAL A 64 0.85 2.59 -14.82
C VAL A 64 2.03 3.55 -14.67
N LEU A 65 2.95 3.23 -13.76
CA LEU A 65 4.27 3.85 -13.70
C LEU A 65 5.27 3.05 -14.52
N VAL A 66 5.82 3.67 -15.55
CA VAL A 66 6.90 3.09 -16.34
C VAL A 66 8.23 3.66 -15.85
N SER A 67 9.08 2.80 -15.30
CA SER A 67 10.41 3.17 -14.86
C SER A 67 11.33 3.36 -16.08
N GLY A 68 11.91 4.55 -16.23
CA GLY A 68 12.99 4.78 -17.20
C GLY A 68 14.35 4.48 -16.57
N ASN A 69 15.33 4.06 -17.36
CA ASN A 69 16.67 3.66 -16.92
C ASN A 69 17.45 4.82 -16.25
N GLY A 70 17.17 5.08 -14.97
CA GLY A 70 17.68 6.24 -14.21
C GLY A 70 16.93 7.56 -14.46
N GLN A 71 15.81 7.55 -15.22
CA GLN A 71 14.94 8.72 -15.37
C GLN A 71 13.71 8.63 -14.48
N ARG A 72 13.15 9.80 -14.14
CA ARG A 72 11.91 9.91 -13.34
C ARG A 72 10.81 9.02 -13.95
N PRO A 73 10.15 8.16 -13.15
CA PRO A 73 9.09 7.29 -13.62
C PRO A 73 7.98 8.06 -14.35
N ARG A 74 7.52 7.54 -15.47
CA ARG A 74 6.46 8.16 -16.29
C ARG A 74 5.11 7.59 -15.89
N LYS A 75 4.16 8.47 -15.57
CA LYS A 75 2.77 8.09 -15.36
C LYS A 75 2.08 7.96 -16.71
N VAL A 76 1.73 6.74 -17.09
CA VAL A 76 1.01 6.42 -18.32
C VAL A 76 -0.42 6.06 -17.95
N THR A 77 -1.39 6.78 -18.51
CA THR A 77 -2.81 6.49 -18.31
C THR A 77 -3.42 6.02 -19.62
N VAL A 78 -4.02 4.85 -19.62
CA VAL A 78 -4.62 4.18 -20.77
C VAL A 78 -6.10 3.99 -20.49
N LYS A 79 -6.94 4.28 -21.49
CA LYS A 79 -8.37 3.97 -21.47
C LYS A 79 -8.62 2.76 -22.35
N VAL A 80 -9.13 1.68 -21.77
CA VAL A 80 -9.46 0.44 -22.48
C VAL A 80 -10.99 0.32 -22.51
N PRO A 81 -11.63 0.22 -23.69
CA PRO A 81 -13.05 -0.10 -23.78
C PRO A 81 -13.31 -1.56 -23.37
N MET A 82 -14.43 -1.82 -22.68
CA MET A 82 -14.90 -3.15 -22.28
C MET A 82 -15.77 -3.80 -23.35
#